data_AF-A0A2V6T4K8-F1
#
_entry.id   AF-A0A2V6T4K8-F1
#
_cell.length_a   1.000
_cell.length_b   1.000
_cell.length_c   1.000
_cell.angle_alpha   90.00
_cell.angle_beta   90.00
_cell.angle_gamma   90.00
#
_symmetry.space_group_name_H-M   'P 1'
#
loop_
_entity.id
_entity.type
_entity.pdbx_description
1 polymer ?
#
loop_
_entity_poly.entity_id
_entity_poly.type
_entity_poly.pdbx_seq_one_letter_code
_entity_poly.pdbx_strand_id
1 'polypeptide(L)'
;DPWQRRRLLTFVVVGAGHAGTELTAALEELARGILLRHYPTIPPSDVRLVLVGSGILPQTATNLAAYAKVQLEARGIEIETARAARVTAGGLAFADGRFLESRCVIWTAGNRVS
;
A
#
# COMPACT_ATOMS: atom_id res chain seq x y z
N ASP A 1 -6.23 2.59 22.24
CA ASP A 1 -7.28 3.09 21.34
C ASP A 1 -7.27 2.31 20.02
N PRO A 2 -8.38 1.64 19.65
CA PRO A 2 -8.48 0.87 18.39
C PRO A 2 -8.25 1.71 17.13
N TRP A 3 -8.71 2.96 17.10
CA TRP A 3 -8.57 3.82 15.92
C TRP A 3 -7.12 4.24 15.69
N GLN A 4 -6.44 4.70 16.74
CA GLN A 4 -5.02 4.99 16.68
C GLN A 4 -4.20 3.77 16.23
N ARG A 5 -4.53 2.58 16.74
CA ARG A 5 -3.85 1.35 16.34
C ARG A 5 -4.02 1.05 14.85
N ARG A 6 -5.25 1.15 14.32
CA ARG A 6 -5.52 0.94 12.89
C ARG A 6 -4.74 1.90 12.01
N ARG A 7 -4.63 3.18 12.41
CA ARG A 7 -3.85 4.20 11.69
C ARG A 7 -2.34 3.92 11.68
N LEU A 8 -1.82 3.37 12.78
CA LEU A 8 -0.39 3.02 12.92
C LEU A 8 -0.03 1.74 12.15
N LEU A 9 -0.98 0.82 11.98
CA LEU A 9 -0.78 -0.47 11.30
C LEU A 9 -1.31 -0.48 9.86
N THR A 10 -1.71 0.69 9.33
CA THR A 10 -2.01 0.88 7.91
C THR A 10 -0.79 1.50 7.24
N PHE A 11 -0.26 0.85 6.20
CA PHE A 11 0.84 1.37 5.39
C PHE A 11 0.32 1.60 3.97
N VAL A 12 0.56 2.78 3.44
CA VAL A 12 0.05 3.20 2.13
C VAL A 12 1.23 3.46 1.21
N VAL A 13 1.30 2.77 0.08
CA VAL A 13 2.32 2.98 -0.94
C VAL A 13 1.66 3.59 -2.16
N VAL A 14 2.07 4.80 -2.55
CA VAL A 14 1.52 5.52 -3.70
C VAL A 14 2.44 5.35 -4.90
N GLY A 15 1.94 4.66 -5.92
CA GLY A 15 2.62 4.44 -7.19
C GLY A 15 2.83 2.96 -7.50
N ALA A 16 1.83 2.32 -8.10
CA ALA A 16 1.84 0.89 -8.45
C ALA A 16 2.71 0.50 -9.67
N GLY A 17 3.81 1.23 -9.94
CA GLY A 17 4.87 0.78 -10.85
C GLY A 17 5.78 -0.26 -10.20
N HIS A 18 6.92 -0.54 -10.82
CA HIS A 18 7.91 -1.51 -10.30
C HIS A 18 8.29 -1.25 -8.84
N ALA A 19 8.79 -0.04 -8.54
CA ALA A 19 9.28 0.31 -7.21
C ALA A 19 8.20 0.20 -6.12
N GLY A 20 6.99 0.72 -6.37
CA GLY A 20 5.93 0.65 -5.37
C GLY A 20 5.37 -0.75 -5.18
N THR A 21 5.28 -1.54 -6.26
CA THR A 21 4.86 -2.94 -6.19
C THR A 21 5.85 -3.78 -5.39
N GLU A 22 7.15 -3.67 -5.70
CA GLU A 22 8.22 -4.39 -5.00
C GLU A 22 8.30 -3.99 -3.52
N LEU A 23 8.26 -2.69 -3.23
CA LEU A 23 8.25 -2.18 -1.86
C LEU A 23 7.05 -2.72 -1.07
N THR A 24 5.86 -2.75 -1.67
CA THR A 24 4.66 -3.24 -0.98
C THR A 24 4.75 -4.73 -0.68
N ALA A 25 5.28 -5.52 -1.63
CA ALA A 25 5.51 -6.95 -1.41
C ALA A 25 6.56 -7.19 -0.31
N ALA A 26 7.65 -6.42 -0.29
CA ALA A 26 8.67 -6.50 0.75
C ALA A 26 8.13 -6.09 2.13
N LEU A 27 7.27 -5.06 2.18
CA LEU A 27 6.59 -4.66 3.41
C LEU A 27 5.62 -5.74 3.92
N GLU A 28 4.94 -6.46 3.02
CA GLU A 28 4.09 -7.60 3.37
C GLU A 28 4.90 -8.72 4.01
N GLU A 29 6.00 -9.10 3.37
CA GLU A 29 6.90 -10.12 3.89
C GLU A 29 7.53 -9.71 5.22
N LEU A 30 7.98 -8.45 5.35
CA LEU A 30 8.52 -7.95 6.62
C LEU A 30 7.45 -7.93 7.71
N ALA A 31 6.29 -7.33 7.45
CA ALA A 31 5.26 -7.15 8.47
C ALA A 31 4.65 -8.48 8.89
N ARG A 32 4.06 -9.22 7.94
CA ARG A 32 3.33 -10.46 8.23
C ARG A 32 4.27 -11.65 8.37
N GLY A 33 5.30 -11.71 7.53
CA GLY A 33 6.23 -12.83 7.45
C GLY A 33 7.39 -12.76 8.43
N ILE A 34 7.65 -11.63 9.12
CA ILE A 34 8.75 -11.52 10.11
C ILE A 34 8.28 -10.89 11.42
N LEU A 35 7.79 -9.65 11.39
CA LEU A 35 7.56 -8.85 12.59
C LEU A 35 6.44 -9.42 13.47
N LEU A 36 5.34 -9.92 12.89
CA LEU A 36 4.23 -10.46 13.69
C LEU A 36 4.63 -11.64 14.59
N ARG A 37 5.70 -12.38 14.27
CA ARG A 37 6.26 -13.41 15.15
C ARG A 37 6.84 -12.84 16.45
N HIS A 38 7.29 -11.59 16.43
CA HIS A 38 7.86 -10.89 17.58
C HIS A 38 6.85 -10.02 18.33
N TYR A 39 5.67 -9.77 17.76
CA TYR A 39 4.61 -8.96 18.35
C TYR A 39 3.28 -9.73 18.44
N PRO A 40 3.17 -10.72 19.34
CA PRO A 40 2.00 -11.61 19.41
C PRO A 40 0.70 -10.90 19.83
N THR A 41 0.79 -9.69 20.38
CA THR A 41 -0.36 -8.83 20.69
C THR A 41 -0.92 -8.12 19.45
N ILE A 42 -0.33 -8.35 18.26
CA ILE A 42 -0.79 -7.82 16.99
C ILE A 42 -1.45 -8.93 16.17
N PRO A 43 -2.79 -8.97 16.09
CA PRO A 43 -3.50 -9.81 15.13
C PRO A 43 -3.04 -9.48 13.71
N PRO A 44 -2.77 -10.49 12.86
CA PRO A 44 -2.41 -10.24 11.47
C PRO A 44 -3.44 -9.38 10.71
N SER A 45 -4.72 -9.50 11.04
CA SER A 45 -5.80 -8.70 10.44
C SER A 45 -5.70 -7.20 10.69
N ASP A 46 -4.94 -6.77 11.70
CA ASP A 46 -4.77 -5.35 12.02
C ASP A 46 -3.78 -4.66 11.08
N VAL A 47 -2.86 -5.42 10.48
CA VAL A 47 -1.91 -4.92 9.49
C VAL A 47 -2.62 -4.77 8.16
N ARG A 48 -2.57 -3.56 7.59
CA ARG A 48 -3.09 -3.26 6.26
C ARG A 48 -1.99 -2.70 5.39
N LEU A 49 -1.93 -3.20 4.16
CA LEU A 49 -1.02 -2.72 3.14
C LEU A 49 -1.86 -2.28 1.97
N VAL A 50 -1.79 -1.00 1.62
CA VAL A 50 -2.60 -0.42 0.55
C VAL A 50 -1.66 0.08 -0.54
N LEU A 51 -1.74 -0.51 -1.73
CA LEU A 51 -1.03 -0.06 -2.91
C LEU A 51 -1.97 0.80 -3.77
N VAL A 52 -1.59 2.06 -3.96
CA VAL A 52 -2.38 3.05 -4.69
C VAL A 52 -1.85 3.21 -6.11
N GLY A 53 -2.73 3.04 -7.10
CA GLY A 53 -2.42 3.29 -8.52
C GLY A 53 -3.57 2.92 -9.46
N SER A 54 -3.69 3.63 -10.58
CA SER A 54 -4.74 3.39 -11.60
C SER A 54 -4.58 2.06 -12.35
N GLY A 55 -3.48 1.34 -12.13
CA GLY A 55 -3.17 0.03 -12.67
C GLY A 55 -1.89 -0.51 -12.04
N ILE A 56 -1.81 -1.83 -11.88
CA ILE A 56 -0.61 -2.51 -11.37
C ILE A 56 0.37 -2.72 -12.51
N LEU A 57 1.64 -2.36 -12.29
CA LEU A 57 2.75 -2.53 -13.24
C LEU A 57 2.36 -2.11 -14.67
N PRO A 58 1.93 -0.85 -14.89
CA PRO A 58 1.43 -0.41 -16.20
C PRO A 58 2.50 -0.45 -17.30
N GLN A 59 3.78 -0.60 -16.94
CA GLN A 59 4.89 -0.77 -17.87
C GLN A 59 5.10 -2.23 -18.32
N THR A 60 4.33 -3.18 -17.80
CA THR A 60 4.47 -4.61 -18.05
C THR A 60 3.32 -5.11 -18.95
N ALA A 61 3.53 -6.22 -19.65
CA ALA A 61 2.49 -6.85 -20.46
C ALA A 61 1.20 -7.12 -19.65
N THR A 62 0.04 -6.87 -20.24
CA THR A 62 -1.27 -6.87 -19.55
C THR A 62 -1.57 -8.18 -18.82
N ASN A 63 -1.19 -9.33 -19.39
CA ASN A 63 -1.38 -10.64 -18.76
C ASN A 63 -0.54 -10.80 -17.49
N LEU A 64 0.70 -10.32 -17.50
CA LEU A 64 1.61 -10.35 -16.34
C LEU A 64 1.19 -9.34 -15.27
N ALA A 65 0.73 -8.15 -15.67
CA ALA A 65 0.16 -7.16 -14.77
C ALA A 65 -1.10 -7.70 -14.05
N ALA A 66 -1.99 -8.38 -14.78
CA ALA A 66 -3.16 -9.03 -14.21
C ALA A 66 -2.78 -10.16 -13.26
N TYR A 67 -1.80 -11.00 -13.64
CA TYR A 67 -1.25 -12.03 -12.76
C TYR A 67 -0.68 -11.44 -11.47
N ALA A 68 0.16 -10.40 -11.57
CA ALA A 68 0.74 -9.74 -10.42
C ALA A 68 -0.33 -9.17 -9.47
N LYS A 69 -1.37 -8.53 -10.02
CA LYS A 69 -2.51 -8.04 -9.23
C LYS A 69 -3.16 -9.17 -8.42
N VAL A 70 -3.47 -10.30 -9.05
CA VAL A 70 -4.07 -11.46 -8.37
C VAL A 70 -3.16 -11.98 -7.25
N GLN A 71 -1.84 -12.04 -7.47
CA GLN A 71 -0.90 -12.48 -6.43
C GLN A 71 -0.83 -11.51 -5.25
N LEU A 72 -0.84 -10.20 -5.50
CA LEU A 72 -0.83 -9.19 -4.44
C LEU A 72 -2.12 -9.26 -3.60
N GLU A 73 -3.28 -9.35 -4.26
CA GLU A 73 -4.58 -9.47 -3.59
C GLU A 73 -4.67 -10.77 -2.76
N ALA A 74 -4.15 -11.89 -3.28
CA ALA A 74 -4.08 -13.16 -2.56
C ALA A 74 -3.22 -13.09 -1.28
N ARG A 75 -2.24 -12.18 -1.23
CA ARG A 75 -1.42 -11.89 -0.04
C ARG A 75 -2.06 -10.87 0.90
N GLY A 76 -3.30 -10.45 0.62
CA GLY A 76 -4.05 -9.50 1.44
C GLY A 76 -3.57 -8.06 1.30
N ILE A 77 -2.93 -7.71 0.18
CA ILE A 77 -2.59 -6.33 -0.18
C ILE A 77 -3.84 -5.71 -0.84
N GLU A 78 -4.26 -4.57 -0.31
CA GLU A 78 -5.41 -3.82 -0.83
C GLU A 78 -4.96 -2.95 -2.01
N ILE A 79 -5.63 -3.07 -3.15
CA ILE A 79 -5.38 -2.21 -4.32
C ILE A 79 -6.40 -1.07 -4.33
N GLU A 80 -5.93 0.17 -4.26
CA GLU A 80 -6.77 1.37 -4.38
C GLU A 80 -6.47 2.09 -5.69
N THR A 81 -7.50 2.28 -6.51
CA THR A 81 -7.35 2.78 -7.88
C THR A 81 -7.60 4.27 -8.02
N ALA A 82 -8.16 4.93 -7.00
CA ALA A 82 -8.36 6.37 -7.05
C ALA A 82 -7.05 7.13 -7.07
N ARG A 83 -7.09 8.26 -7.79
CA ARG A 83 -5.95 9.16 -7.92
C ARG A 83 -5.63 9.80 -6.56
N ALA A 84 -4.43 9.56 -6.06
CA ALA A 84 -3.86 10.30 -4.93
C ALA A 84 -3.83 11.81 -5.26
N ALA A 85 -4.32 12.64 -4.33
CA ALA A 85 -4.35 14.09 -4.49
C ALA A 85 -3.32 14.80 -3.60
N ARG A 86 -3.26 14.44 -2.31
CA ARG A 86 -2.30 15.01 -1.36
C ARG A 86 -2.05 14.10 -0.17
N VAL A 87 -0.83 14.15 0.37
CA VAL A 87 -0.48 13.56 1.66
C VAL A 87 -0.67 14.60 2.75
N THR A 88 -1.16 14.17 3.90
CA THR A 88 -1.35 14.99 5.11
C THR A 88 -0.73 14.27 6.31
N ALA A 89 -0.62 14.95 7.45
CA ALA A 89 -0.16 14.33 8.70
C ALA A 89 -1.04 13.16 9.19
N GLY A 90 -2.28 13.07 8.70
CA GLY A 90 -3.24 12.02 9.06
C GLY A 90 -3.37 10.89 8.03
N GLY A 91 -2.77 11.01 6.85
CA GLY A 91 -2.92 10.02 5.78
C GLY A 91 -3.03 10.62 4.38
N LEU A 92 -3.67 9.89 3.47
CA LEU A 92 -3.76 10.19 2.05
C LEU A 92 -5.16 10.67 1.66
N ALA A 93 -5.26 11.83 1.04
CA ALA A 93 -6.48 12.31 0.40
C ALA A 93 -6.48 11.96 -1.09
N PHE A 94 -7.63 11.47 -1.58
CA PHE A 94 -7.87 11.16 -2.99
C PHE A 94 -8.57 12.30 -3.70
N ALA A 95 -8.47 12.32 -5.03
CA ALA A 95 -9.08 13.34 -5.87
C ALA A 95 -10.62 13.26 -5.90
N ASP A 96 -11.19 12.10 -5.55
CA ASP A 96 -12.64 11.87 -5.46
C ASP A 96 -13.22 12.28 -4.09
N GLY A 97 -12.42 12.89 -3.21
CA GLY A 97 -12.85 13.35 -1.89
C GLY A 97 -12.71 12.32 -0.78
N ARG A 98 -12.36 11.06 -1.08
CA ARG A 98 -12.10 10.04 -0.04
C ARG A 98 -10.80 10.33 0.72
N PHE A 99 -10.70 9.79 1.92
CA PHE A 99 -9.52 9.88 2.76
C PHE A 99 -9.15 8.51 3.33
N LEU A 100 -7.88 8.14 3.22
CA LEU A 100 -7.32 6.93 3.81
C LEU A 100 -6.40 7.33 4.96
N GLU A 101 -6.85 7.05 6.18
CA GLU A 101 -6.06 7.34 7.37
C GLU A 101 -4.85 6.41 7.48
N SER A 102 -3.68 7.00 7.69
CA SER A 102 -2.43 6.27 7.86
C SER A 102 -1.38 7.17 8.48
N ARG A 103 -0.52 6.60 9.34
CA ARG A 103 0.69 7.28 9.82
C ARG A 103 1.92 6.99 8.96
N CYS A 104 1.82 6.07 8.00
CA CYS A 104 2.88 5.75 7.05
C CYS A 104 2.35 5.81 5.62
N VAL A 105 2.73 6.86 4.90
CA VAL A 105 2.47 7.02 3.47
C VAL A 105 3.82 7.11 2.76
N ILE A 106 4.08 6.20 1.84
CA ILE A 106 5.33 6.11 1.08
C ILE A 106 5.01 6.47 -0.37
N TRP A 107 5.74 7.43 -0.92
CA TRP A 107 5.49 7.95 -2.27
C TRP A 107 6.57 7.48 -3.24
N THR A 108 6.19 6.60 -4.18
CA THR A 108 7.07 6.02 -5.20
C THR A 108 6.71 6.48 -6.62
N ALA A 109 5.74 7.40 -6.75
CA ALA A 109 5.27 7.90 -8.02
C ALA A 109 5.97 9.20 -8.46
N GLY A 110 6.24 9.31 -9.76
CA GLY A 110 6.79 10.52 -10.39
C GLY A 110 8.31 10.62 -10.26
N ASN A 111 8.98 10.71 -11.40
CA ASN A 111 10.34 11.25 -11.47
C ASN A 111 10.25 12.70 -12.00
N ARG A 112 11.24 13.52 -11.67
CA ARG A 112 11.49 14.77 -12.39
C ARG A 112 12.92 14.72 -12.85
N VAL A 113 13.14 14.86 -14.16
CA VAL A 113 14.48 15.21 -14.65
C VAL A 113 14.66 16.69 -14.31
N SER A 114 15.66 16.98 -13.48
CA SER A 114 16.07 18.33 -13.11
C SER A 114 16.95 18.94 -14.18
#